data_AF-A0A538CMR8-F1
#
_entry.id   AF-A0A538CMR8-F1
#
_cell.length_a   1.000
_cell.length_b   1.000
_cell.length_c   1.000
_cell.angle_alpha   90.00
_cell.angle_beta   90.00
_cell.angle_gamma   90.00
#
_symmetry.space_group_name_H-M   'P 1'
#
loop_
_entity.id
_entity.type
_entity.pdbx_description
1 polymer ?
#
loop_
_entity_poly.entity_id
_entity_poly.type
_entity_poly.pdbx_seq_one_letter_code
_entity_poly.pdbx_strand_id
1 'polypeptide(L)'
;MRRAGVTASLLLLAACWPGAAPAVPLRAKVAGAARSTGRPGVRELMALRTHRFALIQAAPGARVPGGTLVSRRLGIWRLPSSEATRIGLQLSARGIARVIEPDRAFVPQRVAADPLVGLEWWRAAVGADRVPPPAAGKPVTVIDTGLDVSHPEFAGRANTTLLNAQSTGGGGDEEHGTAVSSVIAAPDNGVGVLGIYPQAALDEWDSGAMFVSDVIQGIEHAIDTGPGVINMSFGFDGYDRLLADEIDLAFGTGSLLVAAAGNDFLEGNAEHSPASLHHVLTIAATNEQNRSSFFSNRSLAVDLSAPGENIPVAVPSWADASGYAAADGTSFSAPLVAGAAAWVWTRRPELDVTQLFDLMRWSADDIAAKGFDEDTGYGLLDLPAALADAAPPVDPHEPNEDIYEITAGRLFDKGDAPLTSPGNGRVSFEARLDVTEDPEDVYRVWVPAHRRVLVKVVPTGDADVELWNASTPSVLITGAARRRHLIDGSGHDGRATEQVSARNRTGRGAYVFLDVYLPENGATAAGYRAVVTTTR
;
A
#
# COMPACT_ATOMS: atom_id res chain seq x y z
N MET A 1 43.14 30.42 5.71
CA MET A 1 41.82 30.94 6.13
C MET A 1 41.02 29.76 6.67
N ARG A 2 40.37 29.98 7.82
CA ARG A 2 39.88 28.94 8.73
C ARG A 2 38.64 28.22 8.20
N ARG A 3 38.57 26.91 8.46
CA ARG A 3 37.37 26.05 8.40
C ARG A 3 36.31 26.57 9.37
N ALA A 4 35.05 26.57 8.96
CA ALA A 4 33.89 26.72 9.84
C ALA A 4 33.11 25.39 9.78
N GLY A 5 33.13 24.66 10.89
CA GLY A 5 32.23 23.53 11.14
C GLY A 5 30.97 24.05 11.81
N VAL A 6 29.83 23.50 11.42
CA VAL A 6 28.54 23.72 12.07
C VAL A 6 28.45 22.77 13.26
N THR A 7 28.26 23.35 14.44
CA THR A 7 28.20 22.68 15.74
C THR A 7 26.80 22.17 16.03
N ALA A 8 26.66 20.85 16.20
CA ALA A 8 25.51 20.23 16.88
C ALA A 8 25.52 20.61 18.36
N SER A 9 24.40 21.14 18.86
CA SER A 9 24.27 21.55 20.26
C SER A 9 23.71 20.39 21.09
N LEU A 10 24.61 19.69 21.79
CA LEU A 10 24.29 18.71 22.84
C LEU A 10 23.96 19.45 24.15
N LEU A 11 22.70 19.44 24.56
CA LEU A 11 22.27 19.86 25.89
C LEU A 11 22.42 18.69 26.88
N LEU A 12 23.52 18.72 27.63
CA LEU A 12 23.77 17.89 28.81
C LEU A 12 22.83 18.29 29.96
N LEU A 13 21.80 17.49 30.20
CA LEU A 13 21.06 17.49 31.46
C LEU A 13 21.52 16.31 32.31
N ALA A 14 22.34 16.62 33.32
CA ALA A 14 22.73 15.69 34.36
C ALA A 14 21.51 15.29 35.19
N ALA A 15 21.07 14.04 35.08
CA ALA A 15 20.05 13.45 35.94
C ALA A 15 20.72 12.48 36.93
N CYS A 16 20.54 12.78 38.22
CA CYS A 16 20.92 11.96 39.35
C CYS A 16 20.36 10.54 39.24
N TRP A 17 21.20 9.53 39.52
CA TRP A 17 20.78 8.15 39.80
C TRP A 17 19.69 8.11 40.88
N PRO A 18 18.62 7.32 40.67
CA PRO A 18 18.01 6.54 41.73
C PRO A 18 18.42 5.07 41.57
N GLY A 19 18.76 4.44 42.69
CA GLY A 19 19.37 3.13 42.76
C GLY A 19 18.55 1.97 42.19
N ALA A 20 19.27 0.86 42.01
CA ALA A 20 18.75 -0.45 41.62
C ALA A 20 17.40 -0.78 42.26
N ALA A 21 16.41 -1.10 41.42
CA ALA A 21 15.14 -1.66 41.87
C ALA A 21 15.42 -2.98 42.60
N PRO A 22 14.84 -3.21 43.80
CA PRO A 22 15.00 -4.48 44.49
C PRO A 22 14.23 -5.56 43.71
N ALA A 23 14.84 -6.74 43.59
CA ALA A 23 14.17 -7.92 43.07
C ALA A 23 12.87 -8.18 43.83
N VAL A 24 11.73 -8.13 43.13
CA VAL A 24 10.43 -8.48 43.71
C VAL A 24 10.41 -9.99 43.99
N PRO A 25 10.17 -10.44 45.24
CA PRO A 25 10.08 -11.86 45.51
C PRO A 25 8.81 -12.42 44.87
N LEU A 26 8.97 -13.51 44.11
CA LEU A 26 7.91 -14.27 43.46
C LEU A 26 7.07 -15.03 44.51
N ARG A 27 6.27 -14.29 45.28
CA ARG A 27 5.16 -14.81 46.07
C ARG A 27 3.98 -13.88 45.89
N ALA A 28 3.25 -14.10 44.80
CA ALA A 28 1.88 -13.58 44.70
C ALA A 28 1.12 -14.03 45.96
N LYS A 29 0.61 -13.05 46.73
CA LYS A 29 -0.42 -13.28 47.72
C LYS A 29 -1.58 -13.95 46.99
N VAL A 30 -1.74 -15.26 47.16
CA VAL A 30 -3.04 -15.89 46.94
C VAL A 30 -3.96 -15.25 47.96
N ALA A 31 -4.73 -14.24 47.52
CA ALA A 31 -5.80 -13.68 48.33
C ALA A 31 -6.67 -14.87 48.75
N GLY A 32 -6.84 -15.03 50.07
CA GLY A 32 -7.48 -16.19 50.66
C GLY A 32 -8.94 -16.32 50.21
N ALA A 33 -9.17 -17.00 49.10
CA ALA A 33 -10.41 -17.73 48.90
C ALA A 33 -10.32 -18.94 49.84
N ALA A 34 -10.92 -18.82 51.02
CA ALA A 34 -11.10 -19.96 51.91
C ALA A 34 -11.68 -21.11 51.06
N ARG A 35 -10.97 -22.24 50.97
CA ARG A 35 -11.52 -23.47 50.39
C ARG A 35 -12.81 -23.74 51.16
N SER A 36 -13.95 -23.56 50.51
CA SER A 36 -15.24 -23.96 51.06
C SER A 36 -15.17 -25.46 51.34
N THR A 37 -15.11 -25.84 52.62
CA THR A 37 -15.12 -27.24 53.07
C THR A 37 -16.56 -27.75 53.25
N GLY A 38 -17.56 -26.90 52.99
CA GLY A 38 -18.98 -27.23 53.06
C GLY A 38 -19.52 -27.81 51.76
N ARG A 39 -20.61 -28.57 51.84
CA ARG A 39 -21.38 -29.00 50.66
C ARG A 39 -21.88 -27.76 49.90
N PRO A 40 -21.88 -27.75 48.55
CA PRO A 40 -22.38 -26.60 47.78
C PRO A 40 -23.83 -26.29 48.16
N GLY A 41 -24.11 -25.03 48.52
CA GLY A 41 -25.39 -24.57 49.02
C GLY A 41 -26.07 -23.57 48.08
N VAL A 42 -27.05 -22.83 48.61
CA VAL A 42 -27.85 -21.86 47.84
C VAL A 42 -26.98 -20.77 47.23
N ARG A 43 -25.90 -20.35 47.91
CA ARG A 43 -24.99 -19.31 47.44
C ARG A 43 -24.28 -19.69 46.14
N GLU A 44 -23.75 -20.91 46.08
CA GLU A 44 -23.06 -21.45 44.91
C GLU A 44 -24.01 -21.57 43.71
N LEU A 45 -25.28 -21.94 43.95
CA LEU A 45 -26.28 -22.00 42.90
C LEU A 45 -26.75 -20.62 42.42
N MET A 46 -26.83 -19.63 43.32
CA MET A 46 -27.13 -18.25 42.93
C MET A 46 -26.07 -17.70 41.98
N ALA A 47 -24.80 -18.08 42.15
CA ALA A 47 -23.70 -17.66 41.27
C ALA A 47 -23.83 -18.18 39.83
N LEU A 48 -24.63 -19.23 39.59
CA LEU A 48 -24.83 -19.81 38.25
C LEU A 48 -25.74 -18.96 37.37
N ARG A 49 -26.59 -18.11 37.95
CA ARG A 49 -27.64 -17.37 37.22
C ARG A 49 -27.11 -16.44 36.12
N THR A 50 -25.86 -15.99 36.25
CA THR A 50 -25.21 -15.09 35.28
C THR A 50 -24.36 -15.83 34.24
N HIS A 51 -24.35 -17.17 34.26
CA HIS A 51 -23.50 -17.98 33.38
C HIS A 51 -24.34 -19.00 32.63
N ARG A 52 -23.92 -19.34 31.40
CA ARG A 52 -24.64 -20.28 30.53
C ARG A 52 -24.54 -21.73 31.02
N PHE A 53 -23.38 -22.10 31.54
CA PHE A 53 -23.09 -23.45 32.01
C PHE A 53 -22.50 -23.44 33.44
N ALA A 54 -22.60 -24.58 34.09
CA ALA A 54 -22.01 -24.85 35.40
C ALA A 54 -21.13 -26.10 35.32
N LEU A 55 -20.04 -26.09 36.09
CA LEU A 55 -19.20 -27.25 36.34
C LEU A 55 -19.57 -27.85 37.69
N ILE A 56 -19.71 -29.18 37.70
CA ILE A 56 -19.98 -29.98 38.89
C ILE A 56 -18.87 -30.99 39.06
N GLN A 57 -18.10 -30.86 40.13
CA GLN A 57 -17.18 -31.92 40.54
C GLN A 57 -17.96 -32.96 41.36
N ALA A 58 -18.16 -34.13 40.76
CA ALA A 58 -18.88 -35.23 41.39
C ALA A 58 -17.98 -36.08 42.29
N ALA A 59 -18.59 -36.76 43.27
CA ALA A 59 -17.91 -37.79 44.04
C ALA A 59 -17.42 -38.94 43.13
N PRO A 60 -16.30 -39.62 43.45
CA PRO A 60 -15.77 -40.71 42.64
C PRO A 60 -16.84 -41.76 42.34
N GLY A 61 -16.97 -42.13 41.07
CA GLY A 61 -17.95 -43.11 40.60
C GLY A 61 -19.39 -42.59 40.47
N ALA A 62 -19.70 -41.38 40.93
CA ALA A 62 -21.02 -40.80 40.78
C ALA A 62 -21.25 -40.23 39.38
N ARG A 63 -22.48 -40.33 38.88
CA ARG A 63 -22.92 -39.70 37.62
C ARG A 63 -23.77 -38.47 37.93
N VAL A 64 -23.65 -37.45 37.09
CA VAL A 64 -24.49 -36.25 37.15
C VAL A 64 -25.54 -36.34 36.04
N PRO A 65 -26.83 -36.52 36.36
CA PRO A 65 -27.90 -36.61 35.35
C PRO A 65 -27.93 -35.36 34.47
N GLY A 66 -28.03 -35.55 33.14
CA GLY A 66 -28.05 -34.45 32.18
C GLY A 66 -26.70 -33.74 31.98
N GLY A 67 -25.63 -34.19 32.65
CA GLY A 67 -24.29 -33.64 32.49
C GLY A 67 -23.49 -34.27 31.37
N THR A 68 -22.64 -33.47 30.74
CA THR A 68 -21.55 -33.95 29.87
C THR A 68 -20.28 -34.10 30.70
N LEU A 69 -19.62 -35.25 30.65
CA LEU A 69 -18.36 -35.46 31.37
C LEU A 69 -17.24 -34.63 30.71
N VAL A 70 -16.62 -33.73 31.47
CA VAL A 70 -15.50 -32.86 31.04
C VAL A 70 -14.16 -33.43 31.45
N SER A 71 -14.05 -33.92 32.69
CA SER A 71 -12.82 -34.56 33.18
C SER A 71 -13.15 -35.86 33.89
N ARG A 72 -12.80 -36.98 33.26
CA ARG A 72 -12.95 -38.33 33.85
C ARG A 72 -12.09 -38.50 35.12
N ARG A 73 -10.86 -37.98 35.11
CA ARG A 73 -9.91 -38.11 36.23
C ARG A 73 -10.39 -37.33 37.46
N LEU A 74 -10.96 -36.16 37.26
CA LEU A 74 -11.40 -35.28 38.35
C LEU A 74 -12.89 -35.41 38.66
N GLY A 75 -13.64 -36.19 37.88
CA GLY A 75 -15.08 -36.35 38.01
C GLY A 75 -15.86 -35.06 37.70
N ILE A 76 -15.38 -34.23 36.78
CA ILE A 76 -15.99 -32.93 36.46
C ILE A 76 -17.00 -33.10 35.32
N TRP A 77 -18.21 -32.59 35.53
CA TRP A 77 -19.31 -32.59 34.58
C TRP A 77 -19.75 -31.17 34.26
N ARG A 78 -20.14 -30.91 33.02
CA ARG A 78 -20.75 -29.64 32.59
C ARG A 78 -22.24 -29.81 32.39
N LEU A 79 -23.02 -28.87 32.93
CA LEU A 79 -24.47 -28.80 32.75
C LEU A 79 -24.89 -27.38 32.36
N PRO A 80 -26.02 -27.20 31.66
CA PRO A 80 -26.67 -25.88 31.61
C PRO A 80 -26.92 -25.36 33.03
N SER A 81 -26.65 -24.08 33.28
CA SER A 81 -26.80 -23.48 34.62
C SER A 81 -28.22 -23.55 35.16
N SER A 82 -29.23 -23.51 34.29
CA SER A 82 -30.64 -23.70 34.65
C SER A 82 -30.90 -25.07 35.27
N GLU A 83 -30.32 -26.12 34.68
CA GLU A 83 -30.45 -27.49 35.15
C GLU A 83 -29.63 -27.72 36.43
N ALA A 84 -28.38 -27.22 36.47
CA ALA A 84 -27.55 -27.27 37.67
C ALA A 84 -28.19 -26.54 38.87
N THR A 85 -28.89 -25.42 38.63
CA THR A 85 -29.66 -24.71 39.67
C THR A 85 -30.84 -25.55 40.17
N ARG A 86 -31.51 -26.27 39.28
CA ARG A 86 -32.68 -27.11 39.60
C ARG A 86 -32.32 -28.32 40.46
N ILE A 87 -31.22 -29.01 40.13
CA ILE A 87 -30.85 -30.28 40.78
C ILE A 87 -29.70 -30.15 41.79
N GLY A 88 -29.00 -29.02 41.81
CA GLY A 88 -27.76 -28.83 42.56
C GLY A 88 -27.88 -29.07 44.07
N LEU A 89 -28.92 -28.56 44.73
CA LEU A 89 -29.13 -28.80 46.17
C LEU A 89 -29.37 -30.28 46.46
N GLN A 90 -30.07 -30.99 45.57
CA GLN A 90 -30.31 -32.43 45.73
C GLN A 90 -29.02 -33.23 45.57
N LEU A 91 -28.19 -32.88 44.58
CA LEU A 91 -26.88 -33.48 44.38
C LEU A 91 -25.96 -33.23 45.58
N SER A 92 -25.96 -32.02 46.13
CA SER A 92 -25.22 -31.68 47.34
C SER A 92 -25.71 -32.44 48.57
N ALA A 93 -27.03 -32.50 48.80
CA ALA A 93 -27.63 -33.20 49.94
C ALA A 93 -27.31 -34.71 49.93
N ARG A 94 -27.26 -35.31 48.74
CA ARG A 94 -26.89 -36.72 48.52
C ARG A 94 -25.38 -36.97 48.53
N GLY A 95 -24.54 -35.95 48.70
CA GLY A 95 -23.09 -36.07 48.67
C GLY A 95 -22.51 -36.38 47.29
N ILE A 96 -23.31 -36.19 46.23
CA ILE A 96 -22.90 -36.42 44.84
C ILE A 96 -22.07 -35.24 44.34
N ALA A 97 -22.52 -34.00 44.56
CA ALA A 97 -21.77 -32.80 44.19
C ALA A 97 -20.83 -32.37 45.33
N ARG A 98 -19.52 -32.30 45.02
CA ARG A 98 -18.49 -31.77 45.93
C ARG A 98 -18.26 -30.28 45.69
N VAL A 99 -18.30 -29.87 44.43
CA VAL A 99 -18.19 -28.48 43.98
C VAL A 99 -19.25 -28.23 42.93
N ILE A 100 -19.90 -27.08 43.00
CA ILE A 100 -20.74 -26.54 41.92
C ILE A 100 -20.29 -25.10 41.70
N GLU A 101 -19.84 -24.79 40.49
CA GLU A 101 -19.36 -23.46 40.15
C GLU A 101 -19.75 -23.09 38.72
N PRO A 102 -19.78 -21.79 38.38
CA PRO A 102 -20.03 -21.38 37.00
C PRO A 102 -18.91 -21.83 36.06
N ASP A 103 -19.27 -22.30 34.87
CA ASP A 103 -18.34 -22.54 33.78
C ASP A 103 -17.98 -21.19 33.14
N ARG A 104 -16.79 -20.69 33.46
CA ARG A 104 -16.34 -19.36 33.03
C ARG A 104 -15.58 -19.48 31.72
N ALA A 105 -15.93 -18.64 30.75
CA ALA A 105 -15.13 -18.49 29.55
C ALA A 105 -13.75 -17.90 29.91
N PHE A 106 -12.69 -18.42 29.32
CA PHE A 106 -11.43 -17.70 29.25
C PHE A 106 -11.63 -16.51 28.30
N VAL A 107 -11.42 -15.30 28.81
CA VAL A 107 -11.25 -14.12 27.97
C VAL A 107 -9.74 -14.02 27.71
N PRO A 108 -9.27 -13.97 26.45
CA PRO A 108 -7.87 -13.67 26.18
C PRO A 108 -7.50 -12.38 26.92
N GLN A 109 -6.43 -12.38 27.71
CA GLN A 109 -5.84 -11.11 28.10
C GLN A 109 -5.38 -10.45 26.82
N ARG A 110 -5.98 -9.30 26.47
CA ARG A 110 -5.36 -8.36 25.53
C ARG A 110 -3.93 -8.19 26.02
N VAL A 111 -2.96 -8.52 25.17
CA VAL A 111 -1.63 -7.93 25.29
C VAL A 111 -1.86 -6.42 25.41
N ALA A 112 -1.09 -5.72 26.25
CA ALA A 112 -1.20 -4.28 26.32
C ALA A 112 -1.20 -3.73 24.88
N ALA A 113 -2.09 -2.79 24.54
CA ALA A 113 -2.00 -2.16 23.22
C ALA A 113 -0.61 -1.55 23.05
N ASP A 114 -0.09 -1.55 21.83
CA ASP A 114 1.24 -1.00 21.54
C ASP A 114 1.37 0.42 22.15
N PRO A 115 2.42 0.66 22.95
CA PRO A 115 2.50 1.82 23.82
C PRO A 115 2.60 3.15 23.09
N LEU A 116 3.02 3.17 21.82
CA LEU A 116 3.16 4.39 21.01
C LEU A 116 1.94 4.67 20.12
N VAL A 117 0.93 3.79 20.08
CA VAL A 117 -0.31 4.03 19.31
C VAL A 117 -0.99 5.35 19.65
N GLY A 118 -0.84 5.84 20.89
CA GLY A 118 -1.36 7.14 21.29
C GLY A 118 -0.69 8.35 20.62
N LEU A 119 0.47 8.15 19.98
CA LEU A 119 1.22 9.16 19.22
C LEU A 119 0.99 9.03 17.70
N GLU A 120 0.37 7.95 17.25
CA GLU A 120 0.08 7.66 15.84
C GLU A 120 -1.19 8.37 15.38
N TRP A 121 -1.17 9.70 15.47
CA TRP A 121 -2.28 10.56 15.03
C TRP A 121 -2.72 10.26 13.59
N TRP A 122 -1.75 9.84 12.76
CA TRP A 122 -1.92 9.49 11.36
C TRP A 122 -2.99 8.41 11.15
N ARG A 123 -3.17 7.49 12.10
CA ARG A 123 -4.17 6.41 12.00
C ARG A 123 -5.59 6.95 11.94
N ALA A 124 -5.88 7.96 12.75
CA ALA A 124 -7.18 8.62 12.73
C ALA A 124 -7.33 9.52 11.50
N ALA A 125 -6.25 10.22 11.10
CA ALA A 125 -6.24 11.11 9.95
C ALA A 125 -6.65 10.39 8.65
N VAL A 126 -6.08 9.20 8.41
CA VAL A 126 -6.37 8.41 7.19
C VAL A 126 -7.52 7.40 7.37
N GLY A 127 -8.15 7.39 8.55
CA GLY A 127 -9.26 6.50 8.88
C GLY A 127 -8.92 5.03 9.09
N ALA A 128 -7.64 4.68 9.30
CA ALA A 128 -7.21 3.31 9.56
C ALA A 128 -7.75 2.72 10.88
N ASP A 129 -8.15 3.56 11.83
CA ASP A 129 -8.81 3.16 13.07
C ASP A 129 -10.30 2.81 12.90
N ARG A 130 -10.91 3.20 11.77
CA ARG A 130 -12.33 2.98 11.46
C ARG A 130 -12.60 1.67 10.72
N VAL A 131 -11.57 1.06 10.14
CA VAL A 131 -11.66 -0.18 9.36
C VAL A 131 -10.71 -1.23 9.94
N PRO A 132 -11.11 -2.49 10.16
CA PRO A 132 -10.17 -3.52 10.60
C PRO A 132 -9.25 -3.91 9.44
N PRO A 133 -7.97 -4.28 9.63
CA PRO A 133 -7.14 -4.82 8.54
C PRO A 133 -7.59 -6.23 8.11
N PRO A 134 -7.47 -6.62 6.82
CA PRO A 134 -7.61 -8.01 6.40
C PRO A 134 -6.44 -8.86 6.92
N ALA A 135 -6.49 -10.18 6.71
CA ALA A 135 -5.31 -11.04 6.85
C ALA A 135 -4.28 -10.70 5.76
N ALA A 136 -3.06 -11.23 5.84
CA ALA A 136 -2.07 -11.11 4.77
C ALA A 136 -2.65 -11.49 3.39
N GLY A 137 -2.31 -10.70 2.37
CA GLY A 137 -2.79 -10.89 1.01
C GLY A 137 -1.76 -10.42 -0.01
N LYS A 138 -2.07 -9.35 -0.72
CA LYS A 138 -1.16 -8.72 -1.68
C LYS A 138 0.12 -8.26 -0.95
N PRO A 139 1.31 -8.62 -1.46
CA PRO A 139 2.56 -8.23 -0.81
C PRO A 139 2.82 -6.74 -0.96
N VAL A 140 3.54 -6.19 0.03
CA VAL A 140 4.23 -4.91 -0.06
C VAL A 140 5.72 -5.20 -0.09
N THR A 141 6.38 -4.93 -1.21
CA THR A 141 7.83 -5.02 -1.33
C THR A 141 8.44 -3.68 -0.98
N VAL A 142 9.27 -3.64 0.06
CA VAL A 142 10.04 -2.46 0.46
C VAL A 142 11.44 -2.57 -0.14
N ILE A 143 11.79 -1.60 -0.97
CA ILE A 143 13.15 -1.42 -1.51
C ILE A 143 13.75 -0.26 -0.73
N ASP A 144 14.70 -0.54 0.17
CA ASP A 144 15.26 0.49 1.07
C ASP A 144 16.62 0.04 1.64
N THR A 145 17.09 0.62 2.73
CA THR A 145 18.37 0.29 3.39
C THR A 145 18.33 -0.97 4.26
N GLY A 146 17.31 -1.81 4.03
CA GLY A 146 17.14 -3.11 4.69
C GLY A 146 16.38 -3.06 6.02
N LEU A 147 16.04 -4.26 6.52
CA LEU A 147 15.24 -4.47 7.71
C LEU A 147 16.04 -5.11 8.86
N ASP A 148 16.04 -4.46 10.04
CA ASP A 148 16.48 -5.08 11.29
C ASP A 148 15.45 -6.10 11.78
N VAL A 149 15.56 -7.33 11.29
CA VAL A 149 14.72 -8.46 11.70
C VAL A 149 14.92 -8.89 13.16
N SER A 150 15.92 -8.33 13.86
CA SER A 150 16.10 -8.54 15.29
C SER A 150 15.30 -7.55 16.16
N HIS A 151 14.80 -6.47 15.55
CA HIS A 151 13.96 -5.48 16.21
C HIS A 151 12.69 -6.14 16.78
N PRO A 152 12.23 -5.82 18.01
CA PRO A 152 11.06 -6.45 18.62
C PRO A 152 9.77 -6.43 17.78
N GLU A 153 9.60 -5.44 16.90
CA GLU A 153 8.46 -5.41 15.96
C GLU A 153 8.51 -6.53 14.91
N PHE A 154 9.71 -6.90 14.46
CA PHE A 154 9.91 -7.82 13.34
C PHE A 154 10.46 -9.18 13.75
N ALA A 155 10.98 -9.30 14.97
CA ALA A 155 11.53 -10.53 15.52
C ALA A 155 10.49 -11.67 15.51
N GLY A 156 10.64 -12.58 14.54
CA GLY A 156 9.74 -13.73 14.38
C GLY A 156 8.38 -13.39 13.75
N ARG A 157 8.24 -12.23 13.11
CA ARG A 157 7.06 -11.87 12.33
C ARG A 157 6.90 -12.85 11.16
N ALA A 158 5.75 -13.54 11.12
CA ALA A 158 5.56 -14.68 10.21
C ALA A 158 5.38 -14.29 8.73
N ASN A 159 4.94 -13.06 8.45
CA ASN A 159 4.58 -12.60 7.10
C ASN A 159 5.67 -11.70 6.51
N THR A 160 6.94 -11.92 6.87
CA THR A 160 8.08 -11.17 6.34
C THR A 160 8.95 -12.10 5.50
N THR A 161 9.16 -11.76 4.24
CA THR A 161 10.08 -12.43 3.31
C THR A 161 11.29 -11.53 3.10
N LEU A 162 12.49 -12.08 3.27
CA LEU A 162 13.72 -11.38 2.89
C LEU A 162 14.10 -11.82 1.48
N LEU A 163 14.12 -10.88 0.53
CA LEU A 163 14.45 -11.15 -0.87
C LEU A 163 15.98 -11.21 -1.08
N ASN A 164 16.74 -10.57 -0.19
CA ASN A 164 18.19 -10.68 -0.12
C ASN A 164 18.72 -10.62 1.32
N ALA A 165 20.04 -10.65 1.48
CA ALA A 165 20.68 -10.53 2.80
C ALA A 165 20.57 -9.09 3.30
N GLN A 166 20.16 -8.94 4.56
CA GLN A 166 19.96 -7.63 5.20
C GLN A 166 21.22 -7.21 5.99
N SER A 167 21.63 -5.95 5.84
CA SER A 167 22.80 -5.36 6.50
C SER A 167 22.44 -4.07 7.23
N THR A 168 21.96 -4.19 8.47
CA THR A 168 21.42 -3.07 9.27
C THR A 168 22.25 -2.73 10.50
N GLY A 169 23.58 -2.89 10.44
CA GLY A 169 24.47 -2.81 11.61
C GLY A 169 25.68 -1.89 11.49
N GLY A 170 25.82 -1.15 10.38
CA GLY A 170 27.03 -0.44 9.97
C GLY A 170 27.09 1.05 10.31
N GLY A 171 25.96 1.69 10.60
CA GLY A 171 25.86 3.16 10.71
C GLY A 171 25.91 3.87 9.35
N GLY A 172 25.35 5.09 9.27
CA GLY A 172 24.80 5.64 8.01
C GLY A 172 23.28 5.56 8.06
N ASP A 173 22.55 5.92 6.99
CA ASP A 173 21.07 5.89 6.92
C ASP A 173 20.48 4.45 6.85
N GLU A 174 21.20 3.46 7.39
CA GLU A 174 20.83 2.04 7.45
C GLU A 174 19.68 1.75 8.46
N GLU A 175 19.23 2.76 9.21
CA GLU A 175 18.00 2.69 10.00
C GLU A 175 16.72 2.87 9.18
N HIS A 176 16.83 3.49 8.01
CA HIS A 176 15.69 4.02 7.26
C HIS A 176 14.72 2.91 6.81
N GLY A 177 15.23 1.80 6.27
CA GLY A 177 14.39 0.68 5.84
C GLY A 177 13.58 0.04 6.98
N THR A 178 14.14 -0.02 8.18
CA THR A 178 13.40 -0.50 9.37
C THR A 178 12.29 0.48 9.75
N ALA A 179 12.55 1.79 9.67
CA ALA A 179 11.57 2.83 9.94
C ALA A 179 10.41 2.78 8.95
N VAL A 180 10.70 2.75 7.65
CA VAL A 180 9.72 2.63 6.55
C VAL A 180 8.86 1.38 6.72
N SER A 181 9.48 0.23 6.96
CA SER A 181 8.78 -1.04 7.12
C SER A 181 7.87 -1.06 8.35
N SER A 182 8.24 -0.33 9.41
CA SER A 182 7.41 -0.23 10.62
C SER A 182 6.09 0.51 10.38
N VAL A 183 6.13 1.54 9.51
CA VAL A 183 4.93 2.29 9.10
C VAL A 183 3.97 1.40 8.33
N ILE A 184 4.46 0.44 7.53
CA ILE A 184 3.62 -0.51 6.81
C ILE A 184 3.09 -1.59 7.75
N ALA A 185 3.98 -2.28 8.46
CA ALA A 185 3.76 -3.66 8.86
C ALA A 185 4.11 -4.00 10.32
N ALA A 186 4.40 -3.01 11.18
CA ALA A 186 4.58 -3.27 12.60
C ALA A 186 3.32 -3.95 13.19
N PRO A 187 3.44 -5.11 13.85
CA PRO A 187 2.30 -5.91 14.27
C PRO A 187 1.72 -5.46 15.63
N ASP A 188 0.42 -5.67 15.86
CA ASP A 188 -0.21 -5.50 17.19
C ASP A 188 0.29 -6.59 18.16
N ASN A 189 1.42 -6.33 18.81
CA ASN A 189 2.21 -7.31 19.57
C ASN A 189 2.47 -6.87 21.03
N GLY A 190 2.01 -5.68 21.41
CA GLY A 190 2.21 -5.01 22.69
C GLY A 190 3.52 -4.26 22.87
N VAL A 191 4.25 -3.96 21.79
CA VAL A 191 5.50 -3.20 21.79
C VAL A 191 5.39 -2.04 20.80
N GLY A 192 6.14 -0.98 21.07
CA GLY A 192 6.28 0.16 20.15
C GLY A 192 5.04 0.66 19.42
N VAL A 193 5.10 0.50 18.09
CA VAL A 193 4.27 1.13 17.06
C VAL A 193 3.40 0.09 16.35
N LEU A 194 2.35 0.54 15.67
CA LEU A 194 1.43 -0.27 14.91
C LEU A 194 1.35 0.23 13.46
N GLY A 195 1.75 -0.62 12.51
CA GLY A 195 1.76 -0.28 11.10
C GLY A 195 0.36 -0.05 10.53
N ILE A 196 0.25 0.62 9.39
CA ILE A 196 -1.03 0.82 8.71
C ILE A 196 -1.66 -0.50 8.33
N TYR A 197 -0.88 -1.51 7.94
CA TYR A 197 -1.34 -2.86 7.64
C TYR A 197 -0.53 -3.89 8.44
N PRO A 198 -0.83 -4.07 9.75
CA PRO A 198 -0.01 -4.87 10.68
C PRO A 198 0.23 -6.32 10.21
N GLN A 199 -0.73 -6.87 9.46
CA GLN A 199 -0.71 -8.24 8.94
C GLN A 199 -0.19 -8.35 7.49
N ALA A 200 0.29 -7.27 6.87
CA ALA A 200 0.77 -7.26 5.49
C ALA A 200 1.73 -8.43 5.20
N ALA A 201 1.64 -9.03 4.01
CA ALA A 201 2.77 -9.76 3.47
C ALA A 201 3.83 -8.72 3.12
N LEU A 202 4.98 -8.77 3.79
CA LEU A 202 6.04 -7.77 3.69
C LEU A 202 7.25 -8.45 3.07
N ASP A 203 7.67 -7.99 1.90
CA ASP A 203 8.88 -8.45 1.24
C ASP A 203 9.95 -7.36 1.34
N GLU A 204 11.18 -7.73 1.66
CA GLU A 204 12.26 -6.77 1.96
C GLU A 204 13.43 -6.96 1.01
N TRP A 205 13.81 -5.88 0.34
CA TRP A 205 15.02 -5.78 -0.46
C TRP A 205 15.94 -4.70 0.10
N ASP A 206 17.11 -5.13 0.56
CA ASP A 206 18.18 -4.24 0.99
C ASP A 206 18.97 -3.77 -0.26
N SER A 207 18.77 -2.51 -0.66
CA SER A 207 19.48 -1.88 -1.78
C SER A 207 20.83 -1.26 -1.36
N GLY A 208 21.30 -1.52 -0.15
CA GLY A 208 22.60 -1.09 0.35
C GLY A 208 22.80 0.43 0.26
N ALA A 209 23.67 0.87 -0.64
CA ALA A 209 23.98 2.29 -0.83
C ALA A 209 22.99 3.02 -1.78
N MET A 210 21.86 2.40 -2.12
CA MET A 210 20.80 2.97 -2.97
C MET A 210 21.28 3.33 -4.39
N PHE A 211 22.18 2.55 -4.99
CA PHE A 211 22.49 2.74 -6.40
C PHE A 211 21.30 2.33 -7.26
N VAL A 212 21.10 3.01 -8.40
CA VAL A 212 20.03 2.69 -9.37
C VAL A 212 20.05 1.20 -9.76
N SER A 213 21.23 0.59 -9.89
CA SER A 213 21.34 -0.85 -10.18
C SER A 213 20.79 -1.75 -9.07
N ASP A 214 20.91 -1.34 -7.81
CA ASP A 214 20.42 -2.10 -6.67
C ASP A 214 18.91 -1.92 -6.52
N VAL A 215 18.39 -0.73 -6.85
CA VAL A 215 16.95 -0.44 -6.94
C VAL A 215 16.31 -1.25 -8.06
N ILE A 216 16.87 -1.24 -9.27
CA ILE A 216 16.36 -2.03 -10.42
C ILE A 216 16.30 -3.52 -10.07
N GLN A 217 17.34 -4.07 -9.43
CA GLN A 217 17.29 -5.47 -8.97
C GLN A 217 16.18 -5.71 -7.94
N GLY A 218 15.92 -4.76 -7.05
CA GLY A 218 14.81 -4.84 -6.11
C GLY A 218 13.45 -4.88 -6.80
N ILE A 219 13.26 -4.05 -7.84
CA ILE A 219 12.04 -4.03 -8.65
C ILE A 219 11.90 -5.35 -9.42
N GLU A 220 12.97 -5.84 -10.05
CA GLU A 220 13.00 -7.13 -10.75
C GLU A 220 12.56 -8.28 -9.82
N HIS A 221 13.10 -8.33 -8.60
CA HIS A 221 12.71 -9.31 -7.59
C HIS A 221 11.25 -9.17 -7.11
N ALA A 222 10.73 -7.94 -7.07
CA ALA A 222 9.32 -7.70 -6.78
C ALA A 222 8.42 -8.25 -7.91
N ILE A 223 8.80 -8.02 -9.18
CA ILE A 223 8.10 -8.57 -10.35
C ILE A 223 8.06 -10.10 -10.29
N ASP A 224 9.20 -10.73 -9.98
CA ASP A 224 9.32 -12.19 -9.85
C ASP A 224 8.41 -12.78 -8.77
N THR A 225 8.10 -12.00 -7.72
CA THR A 225 7.18 -12.39 -6.65
C THR A 225 5.72 -12.31 -7.10
N GLY A 226 5.44 -11.51 -8.13
CA GLY A 226 4.14 -11.30 -8.75
C GLY A 226 3.42 -10.03 -8.28
N PRO A 227 2.21 -9.77 -8.81
CA PRO A 227 1.46 -8.52 -8.58
C PRO A 227 1.31 -8.13 -7.10
N GLY A 228 1.91 -7.01 -6.73
CA GLY A 228 1.93 -6.44 -5.38
C GLY A 228 2.13 -4.92 -5.38
N VAL A 229 2.46 -4.36 -4.23
CA VAL A 229 2.79 -2.93 -4.09
C VAL A 229 4.27 -2.79 -3.81
N ILE A 230 4.98 -1.92 -4.55
CA ILE A 230 6.40 -1.65 -4.39
C ILE A 230 6.55 -0.27 -3.75
N ASN A 231 7.12 -0.22 -2.55
CA ASN A 231 7.38 1.04 -1.84
C ASN A 231 8.82 1.51 -2.07
N MET A 232 8.96 2.74 -2.54
CA MET A 232 10.23 3.41 -2.83
C MET A 232 10.30 4.73 -2.04
N SER A 233 10.68 4.64 -0.77
CA SER A 233 10.76 5.79 0.15
C SER A 233 12.03 6.63 -0.03
N PHE A 234 12.47 6.79 -1.28
CA PHE A 234 13.69 7.45 -1.67
C PHE A 234 13.50 8.20 -3.01
N GLY A 235 14.45 9.07 -3.34
CA GLY A 235 14.50 9.69 -4.65
C GLY A 235 15.83 10.41 -4.88
N PHE A 236 16.08 10.78 -6.13
CA PHE A 236 17.25 11.56 -6.53
C PHE A 236 16.91 12.53 -7.66
N ASP A 237 17.74 13.56 -7.81
CA ASP A 237 17.60 14.55 -8.88
C ASP A 237 17.89 13.96 -10.26
N GLY A 238 16.93 14.15 -11.17
CA GLY A 238 17.10 13.85 -12.59
C GLY A 238 16.50 12.51 -13.03
N TYR A 239 16.49 12.31 -14.35
CA TYR A 239 15.84 11.17 -15.00
C TYR A 239 16.85 10.06 -15.31
N ASP A 240 16.53 8.82 -14.92
CA ASP A 240 17.24 7.63 -15.36
C ASP A 240 16.32 6.75 -16.22
N ARG A 241 16.69 6.59 -17.49
CA ARG A 241 15.91 5.83 -18.47
C ARG A 241 15.77 4.36 -18.09
N LEU A 242 16.81 3.74 -17.55
CA LEU A 242 16.76 2.30 -17.24
C LEU A 242 15.89 2.04 -16.01
N LEU A 243 15.86 2.98 -15.06
CA LEU A 243 14.92 2.94 -13.96
C LEU A 243 13.47 3.11 -14.45
N ALA A 244 13.21 4.06 -15.36
CA ALA A 244 11.89 4.23 -15.97
C ALA A 244 11.42 2.97 -16.71
N ASP A 245 12.28 2.40 -17.58
CA ASP A 245 11.97 1.14 -18.29
C ASP A 245 11.60 0.02 -17.29
N GLU A 246 12.30 -0.12 -16.15
CA GLU A 246 12.00 -1.14 -15.13
C GLU A 246 10.68 -0.87 -14.37
N ILE A 247 10.35 0.41 -14.16
CA ILE A 247 9.09 0.83 -13.53
C ILE A 247 7.90 0.52 -14.43
N ASP A 248 8.00 0.83 -15.72
CA ASP A 248 6.98 0.53 -16.71
C ASP A 248 6.79 -0.99 -16.84
N LEU A 249 7.88 -1.76 -16.76
CA LEU A 249 7.83 -3.22 -16.72
C LEU A 249 7.10 -3.73 -15.47
N ALA A 250 7.37 -3.16 -14.29
CA ALA A 250 6.69 -3.53 -13.06
C ALA A 250 5.20 -3.19 -13.10
N PHE A 251 4.83 -2.02 -13.62
CA PHE A 251 3.44 -1.62 -13.77
C PHE A 251 2.70 -2.50 -14.77
N GLY A 252 3.25 -2.69 -15.97
CA GLY A 252 2.67 -3.54 -17.02
C GLY A 252 2.61 -5.03 -16.66
N THR A 253 3.39 -5.48 -15.69
CA THR A 253 3.29 -6.84 -15.11
C THR A 253 2.33 -6.92 -13.91
N GLY A 254 1.76 -5.79 -13.51
CA GLY A 254 0.64 -5.70 -12.58
C GLY A 254 1.01 -5.30 -11.15
N SER A 255 2.13 -4.61 -10.93
CA SER A 255 2.52 -4.09 -9.62
C SER A 255 2.28 -2.59 -9.51
N LEU A 256 1.76 -2.15 -8.37
CA LEU A 256 1.61 -0.71 -8.07
C LEU A 256 2.93 -0.19 -7.51
N LEU A 257 3.48 0.88 -8.08
CA LEU A 257 4.67 1.54 -7.56
C LEU A 257 4.26 2.76 -6.73
N VAL A 258 4.86 2.94 -5.56
CA VAL A 258 4.57 4.05 -4.65
C VAL A 258 5.88 4.72 -4.24
N ALA A 259 6.02 6.03 -4.48
CA ALA A 259 7.25 6.75 -4.21
C ALA A 259 7.04 8.00 -3.35
N ALA A 260 8.08 8.36 -2.60
CA ALA A 260 8.12 9.61 -1.84
C ALA A 260 8.40 10.80 -2.75
N ALA A 261 7.60 11.87 -2.66
CA ALA A 261 7.75 13.06 -3.52
C ALA A 261 9.08 13.83 -3.33
N GLY A 262 9.74 13.66 -2.17
CA GLY A 262 10.98 14.37 -1.80
C GLY A 262 10.76 15.45 -0.74
N ASN A 263 11.85 15.94 -0.15
CA ASN A 263 11.84 16.76 1.07
C ASN A 263 12.56 18.11 0.89
N ASP A 264 12.73 18.54 -0.37
CA ASP A 264 13.65 19.60 -0.78
C ASP A 264 12.91 20.86 -1.23
N PHE A 265 11.66 21.04 -0.80
CA PHE A 265 10.82 22.16 -1.25
C PHE A 265 11.47 23.51 -0.96
N LEU A 266 12.07 23.66 0.23
CA LEU A 266 12.80 24.87 0.61
C LEU A 266 14.20 24.97 -0.01
N GLU A 267 14.68 23.89 -0.64
CA GLU A 267 16.01 23.75 -1.23
C GLU A 267 15.99 23.80 -2.77
N GLY A 268 14.86 24.23 -3.34
CA GLY A 268 14.72 24.44 -4.79
C GLY A 268 13.61 23.60 -5.42
N ASN A 269 13.01 22.66 -4.65
CA ASN A 269 11.91 21.82 -5.09
C ASN A 269 12.28 21.05 -6.37
N ALA A 270 13.42 20.36 -6.32
CA ALA A 270 13.87 19.55 -7.43
C ALA A 270 12.90 18.39 -7.66
N GLU A 271 12.67 18.07 -8.92
CA GLU A 271 11.86 16.93 -9.31
C GLU A 271 12.67 15.65 -9.13
N HIS A 272 12.12 14.71 -8.36
CA HIS A 272 12.83 13.49 -7.96
C HIS A 272 12.36 12.29 -8.77
N SER A 273 13.31 11.48 -9.26
CA SER A 273 13.04 10.12 -9.73
C SER A 273 13.17 9.13 -8.56
N PRO A 274 12.30 8.11 -8.45
CA PRO A 274 11.26 7.73 -9.41
C PRO A 274 9.93 8.47 -9.29
N ALA A 275 9.74 9.34 -8.29
CA ALA A 275 8.46 10.01 -8.03
C ALA A 275 7.89 10.84 -9.20
N SER A 276 8.74 11.33 -10.11
CA SER A 276 8.30 12.08 -11.29
C SER A 276 8.02 11.22 -12.52
N LEU A 277 8.18 9.91 -12.42
CA LEU A 277 7.96 8.99 -13.53
C LEU A 277 6.49 8.65 -13.64
N HIS A 278 6.05 8.37 -14.86
CA HIS A 278 4.74 7.79 -15.13
C HIS A 278 4.57 6.48 -14.37
N HIS A 279 3.33 6.07 -14.14
CA HIS A 279 3.00 4.81 -13.46
C HIS A 279 3.54 4.67 -12.01
N VAL A 280 3.98 5.78 -11.41
CA VAL A 280 4.42 5.86 -10.01
C VAL A 280 3.44 6.69 -9.20
N LEU A 281 2.84 6.08 -8.18
CA LEU A 281 1.92 6.75 -7.27
C LEU A 281 2.72 7.60 -6.28
N THR A 282 2.75 8.90 -6.49
CA THR A 282 3.68 9.80 -5.81
C THR A 282 3.07 10.53 -4.63
N ILE A 283 3.73 10.42 -3.48
CA ILE A 283 3.14 10.74 -2.19
C ILE A 283 3.82 11.94 -1.53
N ALA A 284 3.05 13.02 -1.37
CA ALA A 284 3.43 14.20 -0.59
C ALA A 284 3.18 14.01 0.92
N ALA A 285 3.82 14.84 1.73
CA ALA A 285 3.73 14.80 3.19
C ALA A 285 2.78 15.87 3.74
N THR A 286 2.01 15.50 4.76
CA THR A 286 1.14 16.40 5.54
C THR A 286 1.43 16.35 7.03
N ASN A 287 1.03 17.40 7.73
CA ASN A 287 1.06 17.48 9.18
C ASN A 287 -0.29 17.21 9.84
N GLU A 288 -0.29 17.17 11.18
CA GLU A 288 -1.46 16.98 12.04
C GLU A 288 -2.62 17.96 11.80
N GLN A 289 -2.40 19.06 11.06
CA GLN A 289 -3.44 20.01 10.70
C GLN A 289 -3.94 19.85 9.26
N ASN A 290 -3.66 18.72 8.62
CA ASN A 290 -3.99 18.42 7.22
C ASN A 290 -3.49 19.52 6.28
N ARG A 291 -2.27 20.01 6.51
CA ARG A 291 -1.58 20.92 5.59
C ARG A 291 -0.36 20.23 5.03
N SER A 292 -0.05 20.51 3.77
CA SER A 292 1.23 20.14 3.16
C SER A 292 2.38 20.57 4.07
N SER A 293 3.30 19.63 4.29
CA SER A 293 4.47 19.82 5.14
C SER A 293 5.44 20.81 4.51
N PHE A 294 6.13 21.60 5.34
CA PHE A 294 6.97 22.70 4.85
C PHE A 294 8.15 22.23 4.00
N PHE A 295 8.55 20.97 4.14
CA PHE A 295 9.62 20.34 3.36
C PHE A 295 9.10 19.58 2.13
N SER A 296 7.80 19.24 2.08
CA SER A 296 7.26 18.34 1.04
C SER A 296 7.43 18.98 -0.33
N ASN A 297 8.13 18.28 -1.22
CA ASN A 297 8.19 18.65 -2.62
C ASN A 297 6.78 18.74 -3.21
N ARG A 298 6.65 19.61 -4.21
CA ARG A 298 5.42 19.94 -4.90
C ARG A 298 5.63 19.82 -6.39
N SER A 299 4.73 19.15 -7.07
CA SER A 299 4.79 19.03 -8.53
C SER A 299 3.45 18.57 -9.06
N LEU A 300 3.29 18.63 -10.37
CA LEU A 300 2.17 17.98 -11.03
C LEU A 300 2.16 16.48 -10.74
N ALA A 301 3.31 15.85 -10.51
CA ALA A 301 3.41 14.41 -10.27
C ALA A 301 2.89 13.99 -8.89
N VAL A 302 2.56 14.91 -7.98
CA VAL A 302 1.98 14.53 -6.68
C VAL A 302 0.56 13.99 -6.89
N ASP A 303 0.38 12.69 -6.69
CA ASP A 303 -0.93 12.03 -6.83
C ASP A 303 -1.80 12.21 -5.61
N LEU A 304 -1.25 12.00 -4.42
CA LEU A 304 -1.95 12.20 -3.17
C LEU A 304 -0.95 12.48 -2.05
N SER A 305 -1.47 12.73 -0.86
CA SER A 305 -0.68 12.98 0.32
C SER A 305 -1.05 12.05 1.47
N ALA A 306 -0.11 11.86 2.37
CA ALA A 306 -0.33 11.15 3.62
C ALA A 306 0.42 11.86 4.76
N PRO A 307 0.12 11.54 6.03
CA PRO A 307 0.89 12.02 7.16
C PRO A 307 2.39 11.78 6.99
N GLY A 308 3.20 12.81 7.24
CA GLY A 308 4.66 12.73 7.12
C GLY A 308 5.44 13.55 8.14
N GLU A 309 4.76 14.20 9.09
CA GLU A 309 5.38 14.91 10.22
C GLU A 309 5.13 14.19 11.55
N ASN A 310 6.19 14.08 12.36
CA ASN A 310 6.22 13.45 13.67
C ASN A 310 5.67 12.02 13.66
N ILE A 311 6.10 11.22 12.67
CA ILE A 311 5.66 9.84 12.52
C ILE A 311 6.46 8.95 13.47
N PRO A 312 5.81 8.25 14.43
CA PRO A 312 6.49 7.27 15.25
C PRO A 312 6.93 6.07 14.40
N VAL A 313 8.20 5.69 14.51
CA VAL A 313 8.79 4.61 13.72
C VAL A 313 9.67 3.72 14.59
N ALA A 314 9.83 2.45 14.19
CA ALA A 314 10.85 1.58 14.75
C ALA A 314 12.20 1.85 14.07
N VAL A 315 13.29 1.85 14.84
CA VAL A 315 14.65 2.00 14.34
C VAL A 315 15.56 0.97 15.01
N PRO A 316 16.67 0.56 14.38
CA PRO A 316 17.64 -0.30 15.04
C PRO A 316 18.12 0.29 16.37
N SER A 317 18.38 -0.57 17.35
CA SER A 317 18.75 -0.12 18.72
C SER A 317 20.07 0.65 18.81
N TRP A 318 20.92 0.57 17.78
CA TRP A 318 22.14 1.37 17.68
C TRP A 318 21.86 2.81 17.23
N ALA A 319 20.76 3.05 16.52
CA ALA A 319 20.32 4.38 16.09
C ALA A 319 19.63 5.12 17.25
N ASP A 320 18.68 4.45 17.92
CA ASP A 320 18.10 4.90 19.19
C ASP A 320 18.00 3.74 20.19
N ALA A 321 18.50 3.94 21.41
CA ALA A 321 18.54 2.88 22.43
C ALA A 321 17.16 2.35 22.84
N SER A 322 16.09 3.12 22.58
CA SER A 322 14.70 2.68 22.79
C SER A 322 14.20 1.74 21.69
N GLY A 323 14.83 1.73 20.52
CA GLY A 323 14.33 1.07 19.30
C GLY A 323 13.29 1.87 18.53
N TYR A 324 13.01 3.12 18.94
CA TYR A 324 11.96 3.93 18.33
C TYR A 324 12.38 5.39 18.19
N ALA A 325 11.85 6.06 17.17
CA ALA A 325 12.07 7.47 16.91
C ALA A 325 10.78 8.15 16.42
N ALA A 326 10.79 9.48 16.38
CA ALA A 326 9.82 10.26 15.61
C ALA A 326 10.54 10.81 14.39
N ALA A 327 9.95 10.66 13.21
CA ALA A 327 10.59 11.02 11.95
C ALA A 327 9.69 11.90 11.09
N ASP A 328 10.33 12.77 10.30
CA ASP A 328 9.70 13.67 9.35
C ASP A 328 10.18 13.31 7.94
N GLY A 329 9.26 13.25 6.97
CA GLY A 329 9.61 13.03 5.57
C GLY A 329 8.49 12.38 4.75
N THR A 330 8.48 12.67 3.45
CA THR A 330 7.65 11.95 2.46
C THR A 330 7.96 10.45 2.42
N SER A 331 9.16 10.06 2.85
CA SER A 331 9.59 8.67 3.08
C SER A 331 8.72 7.90 4.07
N PHE A 332 7.94 8.58 4.93
CA PHE A 332 6.97 7.96 5.86
C PHE A 332 5.53 8.10 5.38
N SER A 333 5.27 9.01 4.44
CA SER A 333 3.98 9.15 3.76
C SER A 333 3.79 8.06 2.70
N ALA A 334 4.82 7.80 1.89
CA ALA A 334 4.83 6.71 0.91
C ALA A 334 4.44 5.33 1.50
N PRO A 335 5.05 4.85 2.61
CA PRO A 335 4.71 3.55 3.20
C PRO A 335 3.29 3.49 3.79
N LEU A 336 2.73 4.62 4.25
CA LEU A 336 1.32 4.67 4.64
C LEU A 336 0.43 4.36 3.44
N VAL A 337 0.67 5.01 2.30
CA VAL A 337 -0.11 4.76 1.09
C VAL A 337 0.15 3.38 0.53
N ALA A 338 1.39 2.89 0.51
CA ALA A 338 1.72 1.55 0.03
C ALA A 338 1.02 0.45 0.86
N GLY A 339 1.06 0.56 2.19
CA GLY A 339 0.35 -0.37 3.07
C GLY A 339 -1.17 -0.28 2.94
N ALA A 340 -1.72 0.93 2.77
CA ALA A 340 -3.15 1.13 2.52
C ALA A 340 -3.59 0.56 1.17
N ALA A 341 -2.81 0.76 0.11
CA ALA A 341 -3.09 0.21 -1.22
C ALA A 341 -3.09 -1.32 -1.21
N ALA A 342 -2.10 -1.95 -0.56
CA ALA A 342 -2.08 -3.41 -0.41
C ALA A 342 -3.24 -3.93 0.45
N TRP A 343 -3.64 -3.18 1.47
CA TRP A 343 -4.85 -3.48 2.25
C TRP A 343 -6.08 -3.45 1.34
N VAL A 344 -6.29 -2.38 0.58
CA VAL A 344 -7.43 -2.22 -0.35
C VAL A 344 -7.43 -3.36 -1.37
N TRP A 345 -6.29 -3.61 -2.01
CA TRP A 345 -6.16 -4.63 -3.04
C TRP A 345 -6.39 -6.05 -2.50
N THR A 346 -5.97 -6.32 -1.25
CA THR A 346 -6.27 -7.60 -0.58
C THR A 346 -7.77 -7.79 -0.36
N ARG A 347 -8.50 -6.71 -0.08
CA ARG A 347 -9.97 -6.77 0.06
C ARG A 347 -10.72 -6.81 -1.25
N ARG A 348 -10.11 -6.27 -2.30
CA ARG A 348 -10.67 -6.10 -3.63
C ARG A 348 -9.75 -6.75 -4.67
N PRO A 349 -9.55 -8.09 -4.62
CA PRO A 349 -8.59 -8.79 -5.46
C PRO A 349 -8.97 -8.79 -6.95
N GLU A 350 -10.17 -8.32 -7.29
CA GLU A 350 -10.63 -8.13 -8.67
C GLU A 350 -10.10 -6.87 -9.36
N LEU A 351 -9.56 -5.91 -8.60
CA LEU A 351 -8.93 -4.72 -9.16
C LEU A 351 -7.63 -5.12 -9.87
N ASP A 352 -7.40 -4.55 -11.06
CA ASP A 352 -6.06 -4.48 -11.63
C ASP A 352 -5.30 -3.25 -11.10
N VAL A 353 -4.07 -3.08 -11.59
CA VAL A 353 -3.17 -2.03 -11.11
C VAL A 353 -3.65 -0.63 -11.51
N THR A 354 -4.19 -0.45 -12.73
CA THR A 354 -4.69 0.85 -13.21
C THR A 354 -5.91 1.28 -12.41
N GLN A 355 -6.84 0.36 -12.13
CA GLN A 355 -7.96 0.64 -11.24
C GLN A 355 -7.53 0.95 -9.82
N LEU A 356 -6.51 0.26 -9.28
CA LEU A 356 -6.03 0.53 -7.93
C LEU A 356 -5.36 1.91 -7.86
N PHE A 357 -4.51 2.25 -8.84
CA PHE A 357 -3.83 3.54 -8.95
C PHE A 357 -4.85 4.70 -8.87
N ASP A 358 -5.84 4.67 -9.77
CA ASP A 358 -6.90 5.67 -9.82
C ASP A 358 -7.82 5.68 -8.59
N LEU A 359 -8.13 4.50 -8.04
CA LEU A 359 -8.97 4.40 -6.86
C LEU A 359 -8.29 5.06 -5.66
N MET A 360 -6.99 4.87 -5.48
CA MET A 360 -6.24 5.51 -4.40
C MET A 360 -6.21 7.03 -4.57
N ARG A 361 -6.04 7.53 -5.80
CA ARG A 361 -6.08 8.97 -6.13
C ARG A 361 -7.44 9.59 -5.83
N TRP A 362 -8.51 9.12 -6.47
CA TRP A 362 -9.79 9.85 -6.43
C TRP A 362 -10.63 9.61 -5.19
N SER A 363 -10.26 8.63 -4.36
CA SER A 363 -10.88 8.43 -3.06
C SER A 363 -10.24 9.28 -1.95
N ALA A 364 -9.16 10.00 -2.23
CA ALA A 364 -8.51 10.89 -1.29
C ALA A 364 -9.45 12.03 -0.82
N ASP A 365 -9.28 12.46 0.43
CA ASP A 365 -9.98 13.61 1.01
C ASP A 365 -9.30 14.90 0.56
N ASP A 366 -9.98 15.68 -0.27
CA ASP A 366 -9.52 16.99 -0.77
C ASP A 366 -9.41 18.00 0.38
N ILE A 367 -8.19 18.16 0.90
CA ILE A 367 -7.87 18.96 2.11
C ILE A 367 -7.35 20.36 1.79
N ALA A 368 -7.14 20.69 0.53
CA ALA A 368 -6.49 21.91 0.09
C ALA A 368 -7.33 22.68 -0.94
N ALA A 369 -6.79 22.99 -2.12
CA ALA A 369 -7.55 23.71 -3.13
C ALA A 369 -8.51 22.72 -3.81
N LYS A 370 -9.78 23.10 -3.97
CA LYS A 370 -10.77 22.17 -4.51
C LYS A 370 -10.30 21.51 -5.83
N GLY A 371 -10.22 20.19 -5.83
CA GLY A 371 -9.70 19.37 -6.92
C GLY A 371 -8.21 19.06 -6.72
N PHE A 372 -7.54 18.74 -7.82
CA PHE A 372 -6.10 18.51 -7.81
C PHE A 372 -5.32 19.78 -7.49
N ASP A 373 -4.27 19.66 -6.66
CA ASP A 373 -3.22 20.66 -6.50
C ASP A 373 -1.82 20.04 -6.36
N GLU A 374 -0.79 20.81 -6.69
CA GLU A 374 0.61 20.35 -6.65
C GLU A 374 1.15 20.15 -5.21
N ASP A 375 0.39 20.57 -4.18
CA ASP A 375 0.83 20.50 -2.78
C ASP A 375 0.45 19.17 -2.12
N THR A 376 -0.72 18.64 -2.46
CA THR A 376 -1.34 17.46 -1.84
C THR A 376 -1.96 16.48 -2.84
N GLY A 377 -1.86 16.76 -4.15
CA GLY A 377 -2.42 15.94 -5.22
C GLY A 377 -3.94 15.98 -5.21
N TYR A 378 -4.56 14.81 -5.28
CA TYR A 378 -6.01 14.64 -5.10
C TYR A 378 -6.46 14.75 -3.62
N GLY A 379 -5.52 14.83 -2.67
CA GLY A 379 -5.82 15.08 -1.26
C GLY A 379 -5.13 14.12 -0.29
N LEU A 380 -5.65 14.03 0.92
CA LEU A 380 -5.16 13.13 1.97
C LEU A 380 -5.71 11.72 1.77
N LEU A 381 -4.88 10.69 1.91
CA LEU A 381 -5.32 9.29 1.94
C LEU A 381 -6.56 9.08 2.82
N ASP A 382 -7.66 8.57 2.25
CA ASP A 382 -8.85 8.11 2.98
C ASP A 382 -9.06 6.60 2.72
N LEU A 383 -8.56 5.77 3.64
CA LEU A 383 -8.65 4.32 3.52
C LEU A 383 -10.11 3.81 3.52
N PRO A 384 -11.03 4.30 4.37
CA PRO A 384 -12.45 3.99 4.25
C PRO A 384 -13.07 4.29 2.88
N ALA A 385 -12.75 5.43 2.26
CA ALA A 385 -13.26 5.79 0.93
C ALA A 385 -12.70 4.84 -0.14
N ALA A 386 -11.39 4.58 -0.15
CA ALA A 386 -10.76 3.64 -1.08
C ALA A 386 -11.38 2.23 -1.02
N LEU A 387 -11.81 1.81 0.17
CA LEU A 387 -12.50 0.51 0.37
C LEU A 387 -13.96 0.51 -0.09
N ALA A 388 -14.63 1.67 -0.13
CA ALA A 388 -16.07 1.79 -0.36
C ALA A 388 -16.43 2.26 -1.78
N ASP A 389 -15.57 3.08 -2.40
CA ASP A 389 -15.85 3.72 -3.67
C ASP A 389 -15.87 2.72 -4.84
N ALA A 390 -16.61 3.08 -5.89
CA ALA A 390 -16.71 2.25 -7.08
C ALA A 390 -15.33 2.12 -7.74
N ALA A 391 -15.03 0.92 -8.28
CA ALA A 391 -13.82 0.75 -9.07
C ALA A 391 -13.84 1.70 -10.28
N PRO A 392 -12.74 2.42 -10.54
CA PRO A 392 -12.53 3.13 -11.79
C PRO A 392 -12.70 2.21 -13.02
N PRO A 393 -12.94 2.75 -14.22
CA PRO A 393 -12.80 1.98 -15.46
C PRO A 393 -11.38 1.39 -15.56
N VAL A 394 -11.27 0.16 -16.07
CA VAL A 394 -9.97 -0.44 -16.41
C VAL A 394 -9.38 0.31 -17.59
N ASP A 395 -8.09 0.62 -17.50
CA ASP A 395 -7.27 0.93 -18.68
C ASP A 395 -6.38 -0.27 -19.03
N PRO A 396 -6.75 -1.08 -20.04
CA PRO A 396 -6.06 -2.34 -20.33
C PRO A 396 -4.85 -2.18 -21.24
N HIS A 397 -4.58 -0.96 -21.72
CA HIS A 397 -3.48 -0.69 -22.65
C HIS A 397 -2.21 -0.21 -21.94
N GLU A 398 -2.29 0.17 -20.67
CA GLU A 398 -1.13 0.67 -19.94
C GLU A 398 -0.06 -0.39 -19.62
N PRO A 399 1.24 0.00 -19.67
CA PRO A 399 1.77 1.31 -20.10
C PRO A 399 1.79 1.44 -21.65
N ASN A 400 1.49 2.63 -22.17
CA ASN A 400 1.41 2.85 -23.63
C ASN A 400 1.90 4.23 -24.12
N GLU A 401 2.67 4.98 -23.35
CA GLU A 401 3.12 6.34 -23.67
C GLU A 401 4.03 6.43 -24.91
N ASP A 402 4.70 5.33 -25.29
CA ASP A 402 5.54 5.29 -26.48
C ASP A 402 5.52 3.96 -27.22
N ILE A 403 5.97 4.01 -28.48
CA ILE A 403 6.03 2.88 -29.40
C ILE A 403 6.85 1.71 -28.84
N TYR A 404 7.86 1.98 -28.02
CA TYR A 404 8.74 0.93 -27.49
C TYR A 404 8.09 0.10 -26.39
N GLU A 405 7.06 0.60 -25.69
CA GLU A 405 6.27 -0.18 -24.73
C GLU A 405 5.36 -1.15 -25.50
N ILE A 406 4.60 -0.65 -26.48
CA ILE A 406 3.57 -1.46 -27.16
C ILE A 406 4.10 -2.39 -28.27
N THR A 407 5.41 -2.40 -28.54
CA THR A 407 6.03 -3.18 -29.63
C THR A 407 6.72 -4.45 -29.12
N ALA A 408 6.37 -5.59 -29.72
CA ALA A 408 6.92 -6.89 -29.33
C ALA A 408 8.46 -6.96 -29.42
N GLY A 409 9.08 -7.52 -28.39
CA GLY A 409 10.54 -7.69 -28.29
C GLY A 409 11.28 -6.38 -28.03
N ARG A 410 10.59 -5.39 -27.45
CA ARG A 410 11.15 -4.13 -26.96
C ARG A 410 11.15 -4.14 -25.44
N LEU A 411 10.32 -3.31 -24.81
CA LEU A 411 10.16 -3.36 -23.35
C LEU A 411 9.55 -4.70 -22.93
N PHE A 412 8.46 -5.09 -23.60
CA PHE A 412 7.79 -6.38 -23.37
C PHE A 412 8.08 -7.39 -24.49
N ASP A 413 8.15 -8.68 -24.12
CA ASP A 413 8.31 -9.80 -25.05
C ASP A 413 7.16 -9.85 -26.08
N LYS A 414 5.93 -9.57 -25.61
CA LYS A 414 4.73 -9.45 -26.44
C LYS A 414 4.37 -7.98 -26.54
N GLY A 415 4.07 -7.54 -27.75
CA GLY A 415 3.50 -6.21 -27.96
C GLY A 415 2.00 -6.28 -28.11
N ASP A 416 1.39 -5.11 -28.04
CA ASP A 416 -0.06 -4.94 -28.01
C ASP A 416 -0.80 -5.50 -29.21
N ALA A 417 -2.02 -5.94 -28.94
CA ALA A 417 -2.94 -6.30 -30.01
C ALA A 417 -3.30 -5.03 -30.79
N PRO A 418 -3.21 -5.04 -32.13
CA PRO A 418 -3.60 -3.86 -32.88
C PRO A 418 -5.11 -3.64 -32.79
N LEU A 419 -5.52 -2.37 -32.66
CA LEU A 419 -6.91 -1.92 -32.59
C LEU A 419 -7.79 -2.42 -33.75
N THR A 420 -7.18 -2.67 -34.90
CA THR A 420 -7.81 -3.25 -36.09
C THR A 420 -7.01 -4.46 -36.57
N SER A 421 -7.65 -5.37 -37.28
CA SER A 421 -7.04 -6.62 -37.75
C SER A 421 -7.76 -7.19 -38.98
N PRO A 422 -7.21 -8.21 -39.66
CA PRO A 422 -7.94 -8.94 -40.68
C PRO A 422 -9.26 -9.51 -40.12
N GLY A 423 -10.39 -9.00 -40.59
CA GLY A 423 -11.73 -9.41 -40.12
C GLY A 423 -12.34 -8.47 -39.08
N ASN A 424 -11.55 -7.62 -38.41
CA ASN A 424 -12.04 -6.56 -37.54
C ASN A 424 -11.55 -5.19 -38.03
N GLY A 425 -12.35 -4.57 -38.91
CA GLY A 425 -11.99 -3.32 -39.56
C GLY A 425 -12.43 -2.06 -38.83
N ARG A 426 -13.14 -2.15 -37.69
CA ARG A 426 -13.66 -1.00 -36.96
C ARG A 426 -13.69 -1.26 -35.46
N VAL A 427 -13.13 -0.34 -34.68
CA VAL A 427 -13.21 -0.33 -33.22
C VAL A 427 -13.66 1.04 -32.71
N SER A 428 -14.28 1.07 -31.54
CA SER A 428 -14.64 2.28 -30.80
C SER A 428 -14.34 2.04 -29.33
N PHE A 429 -13.67 2.98 -28.69
CA PHE A 429 -13.30 2.92 -27.27
C PHE A 429 -13.27 4.32 -26.66
N GLU A 430 -13.20 4.37 -25.34
CA GLU A 430 -13.00 5.56 -24.54
C GLU A 430 -11.76 5.34 -23.69
N ALA A 431 -10.96 6.38 -23.51
CA ALA A 431 -9.73 6.40 -22.73
C ALA A 431 -9.54 7.82 -22.17
N ARG A 432 -8.52 7.97 -21.34
CA ARG A 432 -8.21 9.21 -20.64
C ARG A 432 -6.72 9.49 -20.76
N LEU A 433 -6.39 10.72 -20.39
CA LEU A 433 -5.05 11.24 -20.30
C LEU A 433 -4.98 12.05 -19.02
N ASP A 434 -3.87 11.92 -18.32
CA ASP A 434 -3.47 12.67 -17.16
C ASP A 434 -2.03 13.12 -17.39
N VAL A 435 -1.73 14.38 -17.09
CA VAL A 435 -0.43 14.99 -17.39
C VAL A 435 0.74 14.31 -16.67
N THR A 436 0.47 13.46 -15.69
CA THR A 436 1.48 12.88 -14.80
C THR A 436 1.53 11.36 -14.78
N GLU A 437 0.39 10.71 -14.98
CA GLU A 437 0.35 9.27 -15.15
C GLU A 437 0.55 8.89 -16.63
N ASP A 438 -0.36 9.33 -17.50
CA ASP A 438 -0.52 8.86 -18.89
C ASP A 438 -0.76 10.05 -19.85
N PRO A 439 0.23 10.95 -20.05
CA PRO A 439 0.02 12.16 -20.86
C PRO A 439 -0.13 11.89 -22.36
N GLU A 440 0.23 10.68 -22.81
CA GLU A 440 0.31 10.25 -24.20
C GLU A 440 -0.14 8.79 -24.31
N ASP A 441 -0.91 8.47 -25.35
CA ASP A 441 -1.67 7.24 -25.46
C ASP A 441 -1.41 6.60 -26.82
N VAL A 442 -0.53 5.60 -26.90
CA VAL A 442 -0.04 5.06 -28.17
C VAL A 442 -0.63 3.69 -28.48
N TYR A 443 -1.31 3.60 -29.63
CA TYR A 443 -1.96 2.39 -30.09
C TYR A 443 -1.42 1.87 -31.41
N ARG A 444 -1.34 0.54 -31.51
CA ARG A 444 -1.04 -0.14 -32.78
C ARG A 444 -2.29 -0.25 -33.66
N VAL A 445 -2.17 0.12 -34.93
CA VAL A 445 -3.29 0.08 -35.89
C VAL A 445 -2.90 -0.66 -37.16
N TRP A 446 -3.66 -1.70 -37.53
CA TRP A 446 -3.44 -2.44 -38.77
C TRP A 446 -4.22 -1.86 -39.95
N VAL A 447 -3.50 -1.54 -41.02
CA VAL A 447 -4.08 -0.99 -42.25
C VAL A 447 -3.98 -2.03 -43.39
N PRO A 448 -5.10 -2.55 -43.92
CA PRO A 448 -5.07 -3.53 -44.99
C PRO A 448 -4.39 -3.02 -46.27
N ALA A 449 -3.91 -3.94 -47.11
CA ALA A 449 -3.28 -3.63 -48.39
C ALA A 449 -4.17 -2.73 -49.27
N HIS A 450 -3.59 -1.65 -49.82
CA HIS A 450 -4.28 -0.66 -50.65
C HIS A 450 -5.47 0.07 -50.01
N ARG A 451 -5.65 -0.04 -48.69
CA ARG A 451 -6.73 0.58 -47.92
C ARG A 451 -6.26 1.82 -47.16
N ARG A 452 -7.22 2.51 -46.55
CA ARG A 452 -7.00 3.63 -45.65
C ARG A 452 -7.51 3.26 -44.26
N VAL A 453 -6.88 3.81 -43.22
CA VAL A 453 -7.50 3.95 -41.90
C VAL A 453 -7.92 5.41 -41.71
N LEU A 454 -9.10 5.60 -41.15
CA LEU A 454 -9.62 6.87 -40.66
C LEU A 454 -9.79 6.73 -39.15
N VAL A 455 -9.19 7.65 -38.40
CA VAL A 455 -9.38 7.78 -36.96
C VAL A 455 -10.17 9.04 -36.71
N LYS A 456 -11.23 8.92 -35.90
CA LYS A 456 -11.99 10.06 -35.40
C LYS A 456 -11.84 10.09 -33.89
N VAL A 457 -11.29 11.17 -33.35
CA VAL A 457 -11.17 11.40 -31.91
C VAL A 457 -12.17 12.49 -31.51
N VAL A 458 -12.97 12.21 -30.49
CA VAL A 458 -13.90 13.18 -29.89
C VAL A 458 -13.42 13.42 -28.46
N PRO A 459 -12.66 14.48 -28.22
CA PRO A 459 -12.16 14.80 -26.88
C PRO A 459 -13.29 15.36 -26.00
N THR A 460 -13.26 15.02 -24.72
CA THR A 460 -14.03 15.69 -23.66
C THR A 460 -13.21 16.78 -22.96
N GLY A 461 -11.89 16.75 -23.14
CA GLY A 461 -10.92 17.73 -22.67
C GLY A 461 -10.09 18.32 -23.82
N ASP A 462 -8.82 18.63 -23.55
CA ASP A 462 -7.85 19.14 -24.51
C ASP A 462 -6.92 17.99 -24.91
N ALA A 463 -7.20 17.30 -26.00
CA ALA A 463 -6.40 16.17 -26.50
C ALA A 463 -6.19 16.29 -28.00
N ASP A 464 -4.92 16.16 -28.40
CA ASP A 464 -4.51 16.13 -29.79
C ASP A 464 -4.31 14.69 -30.27
N VAL A 465 -4.21 14.51 -31.59
CA VAL A 465 -4.04 13.19 -32.21
C VAL A 465 -3.07 13.23 -33.36
N GLU A 466 -2.18 12.25 -33.42
CA GLU A 466 -1.21 12.04 -34.48
C GLU A 466 -1.25 10.60 -35.03
N LEU A 467 -0.84 10.46 -36.29
CA LEU A 467 -0.60 9.16 -36.93
C LEU A 467 0.84 9.05 -37.38
N TRP A 468 1.53 8.05 -36.86
CA TRP A 468 2.94 7.80 -37.13
C TRP A 468 3.14 6.55 -37.98
N ASN A 469 4.17 6.55 -38.83
CA ASN A 469 4.44 5.40 -39.69
C ASN A 469 5.08 4.22 -38.93
N ALA A 470 5.05 3.02 -39.51
CA ALA A 470 5.55 1.79 -38.88
C ALA A 470 7.06 1.76 -38.56
N SER A 471 7.83 2.71 -39.08
CA SER A 471 9.29 2.81 -38.83
C SER A 471 9.65 3.86 -37.78
N THR A 472 8.64 4.48 -37.17
CA THR A 472 8.80 5.47 -36.12
C THR A 472 9.39 4.79 -34.88
N PRO A 473 10.53 5.26 -34.37
CA PRO A 473 11.16 4.67 -33.18
C PRO A 473 10.50 5.11 -31.88
N SER A 474 9.93 6.33 -31.86
CA SER A 474 9.27 6.94 -30.72
C SER A 474 8.37 8.09 -31.20
N VAL A 475 7.25 8.34 -30.52
CA VAL A 475 6.35 9.48 -30.80
C VAL A 475 6.94 10.81 -30.31
N LEU A 476 7.85 10.76 -29.33
CA LEU A 476 8.56 11.91 -28.76
C LEU A 476 9.64 12.52 -29.68
N ILE A 477 9.84 11.97 -30.89
CA ILE A 477 10.85 12.50 -31.81
C ILE A 477 10.44 13.87 -32.36
N THR A 478 11.39 14.81 -32.40
CA THR A 478 11.12 16.19 -32.86
C THR A 478 11.80 16.54 -34.19
N GLY A 479 11.50 17.74 -34.71
CA GLY A 479 12.23 18.36 -35.81
C GLY A 479 12.20 17.59 -37.14
N ALA A 480 13.37 17.35 -37.73
CA ALA A 480 13.49 16.70 -39.03
C ALA A 480 13.12 15.20 -38.99
N ALA A 481 13.29 14.54 -37.83
CA ALA A 481 12.86 13.16 -37.65
C ALA A 481 11.33 13.09 -37.67
N ARG A 482 10.66 13.92 -36.86
CA ARG A 482 9.19 14.04 -36.87
C ARG A 482 8.61 14.18 -38.27
N ARG A 483 9.10 15.15 -39.05
CA ARG A 483 8.63 15.40 -40.43
C ARG A 483 8.76 14.21 -41.39
N ARG A 484 9.65 13.24 -41.12
CA ARG A 484 9.79 12.02 -41.92
C ARG A 484 8.82 10.92 -41.48
N HIS A 485 8.42 10.94 -40.22
CA HIS A 485 7.71 9.84 -39.57
C HIS A 485 6.21 10.07 -39.46
N LEU A 486 5.83 11.31 -39.16
CA LEU A 486 4.45 11.75 -39.07
C LEU A 486 3.73 11.62 -40.42
N ILE A 487 2.54 11.03 -40.41
CA ILE A 487 1.66 10.84 -41.57
C ILE A 487 0.59 11.93 -41.62
N ASP A 488 -0.07 12.16 -40.48
CA ASP A 488 -1.21 13.07 -40.33
C ASP A 488 -1.32 13.45 -38.84
N GLY A 489 -1.98 14.56 -38.52
CA GLY A 489 -2.12 15.05 -37.14
C GLY A 489 -3.28 16.02 -36.97
N SER A 490 -3.56 16.44 -35.74
CA SER A 490 -4.64 17.39 -35.39
C SER A 490 -4.68 18.58 -36.35
N GLY A 491 -5.88 18.86 -36.85
CA GLY A 491 -6.16 20.00 -37.73
C GLY A 491 -6.69 21.22 -37.00
N HIS A 492 -7.14 21.06 -35.75
CA HIS A 492 -7.63 22.12 -34.88
C HIS A 492 -7.04 21.93 -33.47
N ASP A 493 -7.29 22.90 -32.62
CA ASP A 493 -7.05 22.89 -31.20
C ASP A 493 -7.76 21.66 -30.57
N GLY A 494 -7.10 20.94 -29.66
CA GLY A 494 -7.50 19.64 -29.06
C GLY A 494 -8.85 19.58 -28.34
N ARG A 495 -9.70 20.60 -28.46
CA ARG A 495 -11.07 20.68 -27.92
C ARG A 495 -12.13 20.40 -28.98
N ALA A 496 -11.73 20.30 -30.25
CA ALA A 496 -12.62 19.98 -31.35
C ALA A 496 -12.56 18.48 -31.69
N THR A 497 -13.57 18.00 -32.42
CA THR A 497 -13.48 16.65 -32.99
C THR A 497 -12.41 16.60 -34.05
N GLU A 498 -11.42 15.74 -33.84
CA GLU A 498 -10.29 15.55 -34.76
C GLU A 498 -10.49 14.35 -35.68
N GLN A 499 -9.91 14.44 -36.88
CA GLN A 499 -9.89 13.35 -37.85
C GLN A 499 -8.56 13.27 -38.57
N VAL A 500 -7.87 12.14 -38.38
CA VAL A 500 -6.59 11.84 -39.03
C VAL A 500 -6.71 10.56 -39.85
N SER A 501 -5.89 10.42 -40.90
CA SER A 501 -5.94 9.27 -41.79
C SER A 501 -4.60 8.85 -42.36
N ALA A 502 -4.40 7.53 -42.49
CA ALA A 502 -3.23 6.95 -43.14
C ALA A 502 -3.64 6.00 -44.27
N ARG A 503 -2.97 6.10 -45.43
CA ARG A 503 -3.20 5.19 -46.58
C ARG A 503 -2.05 4.21 -46.71
N ASN A 504 -2.37 2.92 -46.64
CA ASN A 504 -1.43 1.86 -47.02
C ASN A 504 -1.43 1.70 -48.55
N ARG A 505 -0.30 2.04 -49.18
CA ARG A 505 -0.13 1.92 -50.64
C ARG A 505 0.47 0.58 -51.07
N THR A 506 0.90 -0.24 -50.12
CA THR A 506 1.59 -1.50 -50.39
C THR A 506 0.62 -2.65 -50.69
N GLY A 507 1.13 -3.72 -51.28
CA GLY A 507 0.38 -4.95 -51.57
C GLY A 507 0.18 -5.88 -50.37
N ARG A 508 0.62 -5.49 -49.17
CA ARG A 508 0.46 -6.24 -47.92
C ARG A 508 -0.15 -5.37 -46.83
N GLY A 509 -0.68 -5.96 -45.77
CA GLY A 509 -1.06 -5.21 -44.58
C GLY A 509 0.15 -4.48 -43.97
N ALA A 510 -0.08 -3.32 -43.38
CA ALA A 510 0.96 -2.50 -42.74
C ALA A 510 0.43 -1.97 -41.41
N TYR A 511 1.33 -1.63 -40.49
CA TYR A 511 0.98 -0.97 -39.23
C TYR A 511 1.21 0.53 -39.32
N VAL A 512 0.44 1.27 -38.54
CA VAL A 512 0.71 2.66 -38.14
C VAL A 512 0.50 2.75 -36.63
N PHE A 513 1.03 3.79 -36.02
CA PHE A 513 0.77 4.10 -34.62
C PHE A 513 -0.19 5.28 -34.55
N LEU A 514 -1.26 5.11 -33.78
CA LEU A 514 -2.15 6.18 -33.37
C LEU A 514 -1.62 6.68 -32.04
N ASP A 515 -1.49 7.97 -31.93
CA ASP A 515 -0.98 8.67 -30.76
C ASP A 515 -2.03 9.74 -30.41
N VAL A 516 -2.51 9.72 -29.17
CA VAL A 516 -3.45 10.70 -28.62
C VAL A 516 -2.79 11.28 -27.38
N TYR A 517 -2.63 12.60 -27.28
CA TYR A 517 -1.79 13.19 -26.23
C TYR A 517 -2.31 14.54 -25.72
N LEU A 518 -1.87 14.92 -24.52
CA LEU A 518 -2.11 16.25 -23.96
C LEU A 518 -1.17 17.26 -24.60
N PRO A 519 -1.67 18.38 -25.17
CA PRO A 519 -0.79 19.39 -25.72
C PRO A 519 0.06 20.07 -24.62
N GLU A 520 1.31 20.44 -24.92
CA GLU A 520 2.31 20.98 -23.95
C GLU A 520 1.84 22.17 -23.09
N ASN A 521 0.79 22.91 -23.50
CA ASN A 521 0.19 24.00 -22.73
C ASN A 521 -1.34 23.81 -22.57
N GLY A 522 -1.77 22.56 -22.58
CA GLY A 522 -3.15 22.11 -22.58
C GLY A 522 -3.76 21.95 -21.19
N ALA A 523 -4.74 21.08 -21.10
CA ALA A 523 -5.32 20.67 -19.82
C ALA A 523 -4.39 19.69 -19.09
N THR A 524 -4.51 19.59 -17.77
CA THR A 524 -3.80 18.59 -16.96
C THR A 524 -4.41 17.20 -17.05
N ALA A 525 -5.61 17.09 -17.62
CA ALA A 525 -6.26 15.82 -17.92
C ALA A 525 -7.27 16.00 -19.06
N ALA A 526 -7.51 14.94 -19.82
CA ALA A 526 -8.53 14.88 -20.84
C ALA A 526 -9.15 13.48 -20.91
N GLY A 527 -10.41 13.41 -21.33
CA GLY A 527 -10.99 12.15 -21.79
C GLY A 527 -11.17 12.22 -23.29
N TYR A 528 -11.24 11.08 -23.96
CA TYR A 528 -11.60 11.06 -25.37
C TYR A 528 -12.32 9.77 -25.77
N ARG A 529 -13.11 9.88 -26.85
CA ARG A 529 -13.69 8.73 -27.54
C ARG A 529 -13.06 8.60 -28.91
N ALA A 530 -12.42 7.47 -29.18
CA ALA A 530 -11.82 7.18 -30.48
C ALA A 530 -12.67 6.19 -31.28
N VAL A 531 -12.77 6.43 -32.59
CA VAL A 531 -13.35 5.49 -33.57
C VAL A 531 -12.35 5.28 -34.69
N VAL A 532 -11.78 4.08 -34.75
CA VAL A 532 -10.80 3.69 -35.77
C VAL A 532 -11.51 2.82 -36.81
N THR A 533 -11.46 3.21 -38.08
CA THR A 533 -12.12 2.46 -39.17
C THR A 533 -11.19 2.30 -40.38
N THR A 534 -11.03 1.06 -40.84
CA THR A 534 -10.37 0.75 -42.12
C THR A 534 -11.38 0.76 -43.27
N THR A 535 -11.08 1.52 -44.32
CA THR A 535 -11.99 1.76 -45.45
C THR A 535 -11.33 1.45 -46.80
N ARG A 536 -12.17 1.24 -47.84
CA ARG A 536 -11.75 1.14 -49.26
C ARG A 536 -10.85 2.31 -49.66
#